data_AF-A0A8E2DDC6-F1
#
_entry.id   AF-A0A8E2DDC6-F1
#
_cell.length_a   1.000
_cell.length_b   1.000
_cell.length_c   1.000
_cell.angle_alpha   90.00
_cell.angle_beta   90.00
_cell.angle_gamma   90.00
#
_symmetry.space_group_name_H-M   'P 1'
#
loop_
_entity.id
_entity.type
_entity.pdbx_description
1 polymer ?
#
loop_
_entity_poly.entity_id
_entity_poly.type
_entity_poly.pdbx_seq_one_letter_code
_entity_poly.pdbx_strand_id
1 'polypeptide(L)'
;LDIDAPLLRTLEAVQHYRLRRILGLFTRCITAVIFTETGLQPLHYRRVLLALGYLRYICSLRRTAPCVAAVFRESIALARPGHPSWVSDLYHVLMAI
;
A
#
# COMPACT_ATOMS: atom_id res chain seq x y z
N LEU A 1 -1.99 -3.72 6.87
CA LEU A 1 -1.61 -3.51 5.45
C LEU A 1 -1.52 -4.91 4.86
N ASP A 2 -2.02 -5.20 3.66
CA ASP A 2 -1.93 -6.59 3.16
C ASP A 2 -0.46 -6.93 2.81
N ILE A 3 0.08 -7.93 3.51
CA ILE A 3 1.49 -8.38 3.42
C ILE A 3 1.65 -9.59 2.49
N ASP A 4 0.55 -10.13 1.97
CA ASP A 4 0.55 -11.35 1.15
C ASP A 4 0.90 -11.00 -0.31
N ALA A 5 2.16 -11.22 -0.68
CA ALA A 5 2.65 -10.96 -2.02
C ALA A 5 1.90 -11.77 -3.11
N PRO A 6 1.61 -13.08 -2.95
CA PRO A 6 0.73 -13.82 -3.87
C PRO A 6 -0.63 -13.16 -4.12
N LEU A 7 -1.34 -12.71 -3.08
CA LEU A 7 -2.63 -12.06 -3.23
C LEU A 7 -2.50 -10.71 -3.94
N LEU A 8 -1.49 -9.92 -3.60
CA LEU A 8 -1.20 -8.65 -4.27
C LEU A 8 -0.92 -8.85 -5.77
N ARG A 9 -0.11 -9.85 -6.15
CA ARG A 9 0.14 -10.16 -7.57
C ARG A 9 -1.13 -10.49 -8.35
N THR A 10 -2.09 -11.15 -7.70
CA THR A 10 -3.39 -11.46 -8.31
C THR A 10 -4.17 -10.18 -8.61
N LEU A 11 -4.18 -9.22 -7.68
CA LEU A 11 -4.79 -7.90 -7.89
C LEU A 11 -4.06 -7.08 -8.96
N GLU A 12 -2.74 -7.12 -9.01
CA GLU A 12 -1.94 -6.46 -10.04
C GLU A 12 -2.22 -7.04 -11.44
N ALA A 13 -2.37 -8.36 -11.55
CA ALA A 13 -2.75 -8.99 -12.81
C ALA A 13 -4.11 -8.48 -13.31
N VAL A 14 -5.08 -8.33 -12.41
CA VAL A 14 -6.39 -7.75 -12.74
C VAL A 14 -6.26 -6.27 -13.14
N GLN A 15 -5.45 -5.48 -12.42
CA GLN A 15 -5.17 -4.08 -12.78
C GLN A 15 -4.59 -4.01 -14.19
N HIS A 16 -3.52 -4.73 -14.48
CA HIS A 16 -2.87 -4.74 -15.78
C HIS A 16 -3.82 -5.19 -16.89
N TYR A 17 -4.58 -6.26 -16.67
CA TYR A 17 -5.57 -6.74 -17.63
C TYR A 17 -6.60 -5.66 -17.96
N ARG A 18 -7.16 -5.00 -16.94
CA ARG A 18 -8.17 -3.97 -17.12
C ARG A 18 -7.61 -2.75 -17.85
N LEU A 19 -6.42 -2.27 -17.47
CA LEU A 19 -5.81 -1.10 -18.10
C LEU A 19 -5.42 -1.37 -19.55
N ARG A 20 -4.86 -2.55 -19.84
CA ARG A 20 -4.58 -2.97 -21.23
C ARG A 20 -5.85 -2.99 -22.08
N ARG A 21 -6.94 -3.53 -21.54
CA ARG A 21 -8.22 -3.58 -22.25
C ARG A 21 -8.79 -2.20 -22.54
N ILE A 22 -8.65 -1.25 -21.61
CA ILE A 22 -9.10 0.14 -21.81
C ILE A 22 -8.29 0.84 -22.91
N LEU A 23 -6.97 0.61 -22.93
CA LEU A 23 -6.06 1.22 -23.91
C LEU A 23 -5.97 0.45 -25.25
N GLY A 24 -6.69 -0.67 -25.41
CA GLY A 24 -6.59 -1.51 -26.61
C GLY A 24 -5.22 -2.19 -26.80
N LEU A 25 -4.48 -2.40 -25.72
CA LEU A 25 -3.12 -2.97 -25.76
C LEU A 25 -3.11 -4.50 -25.69
N PHE A 26 -2.14 -5.11 -26.37
CA PHE A 26 -1.89 -6.54 -26.29
C PHE A 26 -1.31 -6.96 -24.92
N THR A 27 -1.50 -8.22 -24.53
CA THR A 27 -1.00 -8.79 -23.27
C THR A 27 0.52 -8.79 -23.12
N ARG A 28 1.26 -8.73 -24.25
CA ARG A 28 2.73 -8.68 -24.29
C ARG A 28 3.29 -7.25 -24.40
N CYS A 29 2.43 -6.22 -24.37
CA CYS A 29 2.87 -4.84 -24.38
C CYS A 29 3.63 -4.48 -23.09
N ILE A 30 4.58 -3.56 -23.22
CA ILE A 30 5.38 -3.01 -22.12
C ILE A 30 4.43 -2.49 -21.04
N THR A 31 4.58 -3.01 -19.81
CA THR A 31 3.72 -2.65 -18.68
C THR A 31 3.82 -1.17 -18.32
N ALA A 32 4.98 -0.53 -18.48
CA ALA A 32 5.15 0.90 -18.17
C ALA A 32 4.15 1.80 -18.92
N VAL A 33 3.83 1.46 -20.18
CA VAL A 33 2.91 2.24 -21.03
C VAL A 33 1.53 2.36 -20.39
N ILE A 34 1.03 1.29 -19.72
CA ILE A 34 -0.31 1.34 -19.13
C ILE A 34 -0.41 2.38 -18.01
N PHE A 35 0.69 2.67 -17.32
CA PHE A 35 0.73 3.61 -16.21
C PHE A 35 1.05 5.03 -16.67
N THR A 36 1.94 5.19 -17.66
CA THR A 36 2.24 6.52 -18.24
C THR A 36 1.03 7.09 -18.97
N GLU A 37 0.27 6.27 -19.70
CA GLU A 37 -0.90 6.71 -20.46
C GLU A 37 -2.14 6.96 -19.58
N THR A 38 -2.30 6.24 -18.48
CA THR A 38 -3.47 6.39 -17.61
C THR A 38 -3.25 7.33 -16.43
N GLY A 39 -1.99 7.68 -16.13
CA GLY A 39 -1.62 8.39 -14.91
C GLY A 39 -1.89 7.60 -13.63
N LEU A 40 -2.25 6.32 -13.73
CA LEU A 40 -2.48 5.46 -12.58
C LEU A 40 -1.16 4.93 -12.04
N GLN A 41 -1.16 4.64 -10.74
CA GLN A 41 -0.01 4.05 -10.07
C GLN A 41 -0.14 2.52 -10.00
N PRO A 42 0.97 1.77 -10.10
CA PRO A 42 1.00 0.36 -9.73
C PRO A 42 0.46 0.16 -8.32
N LEU A 43 -0.32 -0.91 -8.12
CA LEU A 43 -1.02 -1.15 -6.85
C LEU A 43 -0.06 -1.25 -5.66
N HIS A 44 1.09 -1.91 -5.79
CA HIS A 44 2.05 -2.03 -4.69
C HIS A 44 2.53 -0.66 -4.18
N TYR A 45 2.93 0.24 -5.07
CA TYR A 45 3.33 1.61 -4.69
C TYR A 45 2.17 2.42 -4.12
N ARG A 46 1.00 2.36 -4.76
CA ARG A 46 -0.18 3.13 -4.33
C ARG A 46 -0.57 2.80 -2.90
N ARG A 47 -0.54 1.52 -2.53
CA ARG A 47 -0.91 1.06 -1.19
C ARG A 47 0.06 1.55 -0.13
N VAL A 48 1.37 1.54 -0.43
CA VAL A 48 2.41 2.06 0.46
C VAL A 48 2.25 3.56 0.66
N LEU A 49 2.07 4.31 -0.44
CA LEU A 49 1.87 5.76 -0.37
C LEU A 49 0.64 6.14 0.45
N LEU A 50 -0.46 5.39 0.32
CA LEU A 50 -1.65 5.60 1.16
C LEU A 50 -1.35 5.32 2.63
N ALA A 51 -0.65 4.23 2.95
CA ALA A 51 -0.27 3.90 4.32
C ALA A 51 0.63 4.97 4.96
N LEU A 52 1.62 5.47 4.22
CA LEU A 52 2.48 6.58 4.63
C LEU A 52 1.70 7.89 4.76
N GLY A 53 0.72 8.13 3.88
CA GLY A 53 -0.21 9.25 3.98
C GLY A 53 -1.03 9.22 5.28
N TYR A 54 -1.56 8.04 5.64
CA TYR A 54 -2.24 7.85 6.92
C TYR A 54 -1.30 8.01 8.10
N LEU A 55 -0.06 7.50 8.04
CA LEU A 55 0.93 7.72 9.08
C LEU A 55 1.16 9.21 9.31
N ARG A 56 1.40 9.97 8.23
CA ARG A 56 1.58 11.42 8.29
C ARG A 56 0.36 12.11 8.89
N TYR A 57 -0.84 11.70 8.50
CA TYR A 57 -2.09 12.22 9.05
C TYR A 57 -2.22 11.94 10.55
N ILE A 58 -1.96 10.72 11.01
CA ILE A 58 -1.95 10.35 12.43
C ILE A 58 -0.95 11.20 13.21
N CYS A 59 0.25 11.41 12.67
CA CYS A 59 1.26 12.28 13.29
C CYS A 59 0.77 13.72 13.45
N SER A 60 0.00 14.24 12.48
CA SER A 60 -0.58 15.58 12.56
C SER A 60 -1.69 15.71 13.61
N LEU A 61 -2.41 14.62 13.88
CA LEU A 61 -3.55 14.57 14.81
C LEU A 61 -3.15 14.35 16.28
N ARG A 62 -1.86 14.21 16.60
CA ARG A 62 -1.39 13.77 17.92
C ARG A 62 -1.93 14.58 19.10
N ARG A 63 -2.29 15.85 18.89
CA ARG A 63 -2.86 16.74 19.92
C ARG A 63 -4.39 16.83 19.88
N THR A 64 -5.01 16.58 18.73
CA THR A 64 -6.44 16.80 18.51
C THR A 64 -7.27 15.51 18.59
N ALA A 65 -6.65 14.34 18.43
CA ALA A 65 -7.32 13.04 18.49
C ALA A 65 -6.57 12.06 19.41
N PRO A 66 -6.75 12.15 20.75
CA PRO A 66 -6.00 11.34 21.71
C PRO A 66 -6.24 9.83 21.55
N CYS A 67 -7.45 9.42 21.17
CA CYS A 67 -7.77 8.01 20.93
C CYS A 67 -6.96 7.44 19.76
N VAL A 68 -6.83 8.19 18.66
CA VAL A 68 -6.03 7.77 17.49
C VAL A 68 -4.55 7.66 17.87
N ALA A 69 -4.04 8.60 18.65
CA ALA A 69 -2.66 8.56 19.15
C ALA A 69 -2.42 7.37 20.09
N ALA A 70 -3.40 7.00 20.94
CA ALA A 70 -3.31 5.84 21.82
C ALA A 70 -3.27 4.52 21.03
N VAL A 71 -4.19 4.34 20.07
CA VAL A 71 -4.21 3.14 19.19
C VAL A 71 -2.92 3.03 18.39
N PHE A 72 -2.40 4.15 17.88
CA PHE A 72 -1.13 4.14 17.15
C PHE A 72 0.05 3.74 18.05
N ARG A 73 0.12 4.24 19.30
CA ARG A 73 1.13 3.80 20.27
C ARG A 73 1.03 2.32 20.59
N GLU A 74 -0.19 1.80 20.73
CA GLU A 74 -0.43 0.37 20.95
C GLU A 74 0.07 -0.46 19.76
N SER A 75 -0.19 0.00 18.53
CA SER A 75 0.32 -0.67 17.33
C SER A 75 1.86 -0.73 17.28
N ILE A 76 2.55 0.30 17.81
CA ILE A 76 4.01 0.30 17.97
C ILE A 76 4.43 -0.66 19.08
N ALA A 77 3.73 -0.65 20.21
CA ALA A 77 4.02 -1.53 21.35
C ALA A 77 3.91 -3.01 20.97
N LEU A 78 2.93 -3.37 20.12
CA LEU A 78 2.77 -4.72 19.55
C LEU A 78 3.86 -5.07 18.53
N ALA A 79 4.31 -4.11 17.71
CA ALA A 79 5.33 -4.38 16.71
C ALA A 79 6.71 -4.69 17.32
N ARG A 80 7.05 -4.11 18.47
CA ARG A 80 8.35 -4.31 19.17
C ARG A 80 8.66 -5.77 19.50
N PRO A 81 7.76 -6.54 20.15
CA PRO A 81 7.95 -7.97 20.38
C PRO A 81 7.70 -8.83 19.13
N GLY A 82 7.40 -8.24 17.97
CA GLY A 82 7.12 -8.97 16.73
C GLY A 82 5.68 -9.46 16.60
N HIS A 83 4.73 -8.91 17.36
CA HIS A 83 3.32 -9.25 17.16
C HIS A 83 2.73 -8.53 15.93
N PRO A 84 1.76 -9.15 15.23
CA PRO A 84 1.07 -8.53 14.12
C PRO A 84 0.40 -7.22 14.54
N SER A 85 0.70 -6.15 13.81
CA SER A 85 0.12 -4.83 14.00
C SER A 85 0.20 -4.04 12.69
N TRP A 86 -0.53 -2.93 12.61
CA TRP A 86 -0.46 -2.06 11.43
C TRP A 86 0.97 -1.53 11.17
N VAL A 87 1.77 -1.31 12.23
CA VAL A 87 3.16 -0.85 12.12
C VAL A 87 4.08 -1.97 11.65
N SER A 88 3.92 -3.20 12.14
CA SER A 88 4.70 -4.34 11.65
C SER A 88 4.37 -4.61 10.18
N ASP A 89 3.09 -4.52 9.77
CA ASP A 89 2.71 -4.71 8.37
C ASP A 89 3.36 -3.64 7.46
N LEU A 90 3.37 -2.37 7.91
CA LEU A 90 4.02 -1.30 7.18
C LEU A 90 5.53 -1.55 7.05
N TYR A 91 6.18 -2.01 8.12
CA TYR A 91 7.59 -2.40 8.09
C TYR A 91 7.83 -3.54 7.08
N HIS A 92 7.03 -4.61 7.13
CA HIS A 92 7.16 -5.73 6.19
C HIS A 92 7.01 -5.31 4.73
N VAL A 93 6.02 -4.47 4.42
CA VAL A 93 5.84 -3.99 3.04
C VAL A 93 6.98 -3.07 2.62
N LEU A 94 7.46 -2.16 3.48
CA LEU A 94 8.58 -1.29 3.14
C LEU A 94 9.89 -2.07 2.90
N MET A 95 10.09 -3.19 3.58
CA MET A 95 11.23 -4.09 3.36
C MET A 95 11.08 -4.96 2.10
N ALA A 96 9.89 -5.04 1.53
CA ALA A 96 9.59 -5.83 0.33
C ALA A 96 9.57 -5.01 -0.97
N ILE A 97 9.79 -3.69 -0.88
CA ILE A 97 9.96 -2.77 -2.03
C ILE A 97 11.43 -2.77 -2.44
#